data_AF-A0A349BAI7-F1
#
_entry.id   AF-A0A349BAI7-F1
#
_cell.length_a   1.000
_cell.length_b   1.000
_cell.length_c   1.000
_cell.angle_alpha   90.00
_cell.angle_beta   90.00
_cell.angle_gamma   90.00
#
_symmetry.space_group_name_H-M   'P 1'
#
loop_
_entity.id
_entity.type
_entity.pdbx_description
1 polymer ?
#
loop_
_entity_poly.entity_id
_entity_poly.type
_entity_poly.pdbx_seq_one_letter_code
_entity_poly.pdbx_strand_id
1 'polypeptide(L)'
;MSDSVVRLYQATFDRTPDAQGFLYWVDLYRRGLPLTTLAEHFMTSSEWRATVGSPDDATFVDLLYRNVLGRPADPDGAAYWQGELSRGYPRAALVVSFSESPELVAATGTAPPVAPAPWPKAPANSGSGKRIVYGNSAHRVWMVDSHNLVVDTYLVSGKAGVPAPGSYSVYSKSENAWAGHDGITMKWMVRFAHGSRLAIGFHSIPRDAYGRPLQTEAQLGSYRSSGCVRQADHKAQALYAWAPIGTRVVVLR
;
A
#
# COMPACT_ATOMS: atom_id res chain seq x y z
N MET A 1 -16.77 2.09 -11.35
CA MET A 1 -15.74 1.16 -10.87
C MET A 1 -14.47 1.99 -10.68
N SER A 2 -14.04 2.32 -9.47
CA SER A 2 -12.77 3.05 -9.23
C SER A 2 -12.51 4.30 -10.11
N ASP A 3 -13.58 4.97 -10.52
CA ASP A 3 -13.52 6.15 -11.38
C ASP A 3 -12.74 7.29 -10.73
N SER A 4 -12.71 7.33 -9.40
CA SER A 4 -11.86 8.22 -8.60
C SER A 4 -10.36 8.05 -8.93
N VAL A 5 -9.88 6.85 -9.25
CA VAL A 5 -8.46 6.66 -9.63
C VAL A 5 -8.17 7.32 -10.98
N VAL A 6 -9.09 7.21 -11.95
CA VAL A 6 -8.96 7.89 -13.25
C VAL A 6 -8.95 9.40 -13.04
N ARG A 7 -9.89 9.92 -12.25
CA ARG A 7 -9.97 11.35 -11.93
C ARG A 7 -8.75 11.86 -11.16
N LEU A 8 -8.18 11.05 -10.27
CA LEU A 8 -6.96 11.42 -9.55
C LEU A 8 -5.75 11.52 -10.48
N TYR A 9 -5.64 10.62 -11.46
CA TYR A 9 -4.65 10.73 -12.53
C TYR A 9 -4.86 11.98 -13.39
N GLN A 10 -6.11 12.28 -13.78
CA GLN A 10 -6.44 13.49 -14.52
C GLN A 10 -6.04 14.74 -13.74
N ALA A 11 -6.45 14.85 -12.47
CA ALA A 11 -6.15 16.00 -11.64
C ALA A 11 -4.64 16.20 -11.42
N THR A 12 -3.88 15.11 -11.27
CA THR A 12 -2.46 15.17 -10.91
C THR A 12 -1.52 15.30 -12.11
N PHE A 13 -1.84 14.63 -13.22
CA PHE A 13 -0.94 14.46 -14.37
C PHE A 13 -1.56 14.84 -15.73
N ASP A 14 -2.81 15.30 -15.75
CA ASP A 14 -3.56 15.64 -16.97
C ASP A 14 -3.61 14.51 -18.02
N ARG A 15 -3.73 13.27 -17.55
CA ARG A 15 -3.79 12.10 -18.43
C ARG A 15 -4.59 10.97 -17.81
N THR A 16 -5.00 10.02 -18.66
CA THR A 16 -5.48 8.72 -18.20
C THR A 16 -4.33 7.83 -17.74
N PRO A 17 -4.56 6.95 -16.76
CA PRO A 17 -3.56 5.95 -16.38
C PRO A 17 -3.36 4.91 -17.48
N ASP A 18 -2.15 4.38 -17.58
CA ASP A 18 -1.91 3.16 -18.34
C ASP A 18 -2.57 1.95 -17.65
N ALA A 19 -2.76 0.86 -18.38
CA ALA A 19 -3.49 -0.30 -17.86
C ALA A 19 -2.87 -0.91 -16.59
N GLN A 20 -1.53 -0.97 -16.50
CA GLN A 20 -0.86 -1.56 -15.34
C GLN A 20 -0.95 -0.64 -14.12
N GLY A 21 -0.65 0.65 -14.31
CA GLY A 21 -0.80 1.67 -13.27
C GLY A 21 -2.24 1.73 -12.76
N PHE A 22 -3.22 1.77 -13.66
CA PHE A 22 -4.63 1.76 -13.30
C PHE A 22 -4.98 0.54 -12.42
N LEU A 23 -4.68 -0.67 -12.89
CA LEU A 23 -5.00 -1.89 -12.15
C LEU A 23 -4.34 -1.91 -10.77
N TYR A 24 -3.09 -1.45 -10.66
CA TYR A 24 -2.37 -1.37 -9.39
C TYR A 24 -3.05 -0.40 -8.41
N TRP A 25 -3.32 0.83 -8.81
CA TRP A 25 -3.91 1.84 -7.93
C TRP A 25 -5.37 1.55 -7.61
N VAL A 26 -6.12 1.00 -8.55
CA VAL A 26 -7.49 0.52 -8.31
C VAL A 26 -7.51 -0.61 -7.30
N ASP A 27 -6.58 -1.56 -7.36
CA ASP A 27 -6.48 -2.64 -6.38
C ASP A 27 -6.20 -2.08 -4.97
N LEU A 28 -5.25 -1.15 -4.84
CA LEU A 28 -4.96 -0.50 -3.56
C LEU A 28 -6.14 0.32 -3.03
N TYR A 29 -6.76 1.12 -3.90
CA TYR A 29 -7.95 1.90 -3.55
C TYR A 29 -9.07 0.97 -3.09
N ARG A 30 -9.45 -0.04 -3.89
CA ARG A 30 -10.51 -1.02 -3.52
C ARG A 30 -10.22 -1.75 -2.22
N ARG A 31 -8.95 -1.99 -1.91
CA ARG A 31 -8.57 -2.61 -0.64
C ARG A 31 -8.79 -1.68 0.55
N GLY A 32 -8.87 -0.37 0.33
CA GLY A 32 -9.12 0.67 1.34
C GLY A 32 -8.03 1.72 1.52
N LEU A 33 -7.07 1.85 0.59
CA LEU A 33 -6.10 2.94 0.63
C LEU A 33 -6.84 4.26 0.33
N PRO A 34 -6.76 5.30 1.20
CA PRO A 34 -7.45 6.56 0.96
C PRO A 34 -6.94 7.25 -0.32
N LEU A 35 -7.81 7.98 -1.03
CA LEU A 35 -7.40 8.79 -2.19
C LEU A 35 -6.33 9.82 -1.81
N THR A 36 -6.39 10.37 -0.60
CA THR A 36 -5.38 11.31 -0.10
C THR A 36 -4.00 10.65 -0.04
N THR A 37 -3.90 9.41 0.42
CA THR A 37 -2.64 8.66 0.42
C THR A 37 -2.18 8.29 -0.99
N LEU A 38 -3.11 7.94 -1.90
CA LEU A 38 -2.73 7.80 -3.32
C LEU A 38 -2.17 9.10 -3.89
N ALA A 39 -2.82 10.24 -3.61
CA ALA A 39 -2.39 11.55 -4.08
C ALA A 39 -0.99 11.91 -3.53
N GLU A 40 -0.73 11.64 -2.25
CA GLU A 40 0.61 11.77 -1.65
C GLU A 40 1.65 10.92 -2.39
N HIS A 41 1.32 9.67 -2.73
CA HIS A 41 2.22 8.81 -3.51
C HIS A 41 2.46 9.36 -4.92
N PHE A 42 1.45 9.91 -5.58
CA PHE A 42 1.60 10.50 -6.91
C PHE A 42 2.50 11.74 -6.85
N MET A 43 2.25 12.63 -5.90
CA MET A 43 3.00 13.87 -5.71
C MET A 43 4.45 13.66 -5.22
N THR A 44 4.80 12.47 -4.75
CA THR A 44 6.18 12.10 -4.36
C THR A 44 6.87 11.20 -5.38
N SER A 45 6.16 10.77 -6.42
CA SER A 45 6.66 9.90 -7.47
C SER A 45 7.78 10.54 -8.31
N SER A 46 8.51 9.70 -9.05
CA SER A 46 9.47 10.17 -10.05
C SER A 46 8.78 10.92 -11.20
N GLU A 47 7.56 10.54 -11.56
CA GLU A 47 6.78 11.22 -12.60
C GLU A 47 6.47 12.65 -12.18
N TRP A 48 5.90 12.86 -10.99
CA TRP A 48 5.63 14.20 -10.47
C TRP A 48 6.87 15.08 -10.45
N ARG A 49 8.00 14.54 -9.98
CA ARG A 49 9.26 15.29 -9.96
C ARG A 49 9.77 15.65 -11.36
N ALA A 50 9.49 14.82 -12.37
CA ALA A 50 9.90 15.06 -13.74
C ALA A 50 8.95 16.01 -14.51
N THR A 51 7.65 15.98 -14.20
CA THR A 51 6.62 16.73 -14.94
C THR A 51 6.21 18.02 -14.26
N VAL A 52 6.04 18.02 -12.94
CA VAL A 52 5.53 19.15 -12.15
C VAL A 52 6.61 19.78 -11.26
N GLY A 53 7.49 18.95 -10.68
CA GLY A 53 8.60 19.40 -9.84
C GLY A 53 8.15 19.82 -8.44
N SER A 54 8.48 21.06 -8.05
CA SER A 54 8.20 21.63 -6.72
C SER A 54 7.49 22.99 -6.84
N PRO A 55 6.21 22.98 -7.26
CA PRO A 55 5.46 24.22 -7.48
C PRO A 55 5.21 24.96 -6.15
N ASP A 56 5.21 26.28 -6.20
CA ASP A 56 4.63 27.11 -5.14
C ASP A 56 3.10 26.97 -5.11
N ASP A 57 2.44 27.57 -4.13
CA ASP A 57 1.00 27.40 -3.94
C ASP A 57 0.19 27.97 -5.11
N ALA A 58 0.59 29.11 -5.66
CA ALA A 58 -0.07 29.72 -6.81
C ALA A 58 0.01 28.81 -8.04
N THR A 59 1.21 28.31 -8.36
CA THR A 59 1.44 27.39 -9.49
C THR A 59 0.71 26.07 -9.28
N PHE A 60 0.68 25.56 -8.05
CA PHE A 60 -0.01 24.31 -7.72
C PHE A 60 -1.52 24.42 -7.89
N VAL A 61 -2.14 25.50 -7.41
CA VAL A 61 -3.58 25.75 -7.59
C VAL A 61 -3.93 25.90 -9.06
N ASP A 62 -3.18 26.72 -9.80
CA ASP A 62 -3.41 26.96 -11.22
C ASP A 62 -3.26 25.68 -12.06
N LEU A 63 -2.31 24.80 -11.72
CA LEU A 63 -2.17 23.48 -12.31
C LEU A 63 -3.44 22.63 -12.11
N LEU A 64 -3.99 22.57 -10.89
CA LEU A 64 -5.20 21.79 -10.62
C LEU A 64 -6.40 22.33 -11.40
N TYR A 65 -6.56 23.64 -11.49
CA TYR A 65 -7.62 24.25 -12.30
C TYR A 65 -7.50 23.87 -13.78
N ARG A 66 -6.29 23.92 -14.36
CA ARG A 66 -6.09 23.54 -15.76
C ARG A 66 -6.40 22.07 -15.99
N ASN A 67 -5.86 21.18 -15.16
CA ASN A 67 -6.02 19.74 -15.32
C ASN A 67 -7.47 19.27 -15.15
N VAL A 68 -8.23 19.96 -14.28
CA VAL A 68 -9.55 19.48 -13.81
C VAL A 68 -10.68 20.21 -14.51
N LEU A 69 -10.53 21.51 -14.76
CA LEU A 69 -11.56 22.36 -15.33
C LEU A 69 -11.23 22.84 -16.74
N GLY A 70 -10.04 22.53 -17.27
CA GLY A 70 -9.60 22.97 -18.59
C GLY A 70 -9.44 24.49 -18.72
N ARG A 71 -9.38 25.21 -17.59
CA ARG A 71 -9.30 26.68 -17.53
C ARG A 71 -8.36 27.13 -16.41
N PRO A 72 -7.74 28.32 -16.50
CA PRO A 72 -7.02 28.89 -15.37
C PRO A 72 -7.96 29.18 -14.19
N ALA A 73 -7.36 29.27 -13.00
CA ALA A 73 -8.08 29.69 -11.80
C ALA A 73 -8.61 31.12 -11.96
N ASP A 74 -9.87 31.33 -11.59
CA ASP A 74 -10.38 32.69 -11.42
C ASP A 74 -9.74 33.35 -10.18
N PRO A 75 -9.63 34.69 -10.12
CA PRO A 75 -8.89 35.37 -9.05
C PRO A 75 -9.37 35.03 -7.64
N ASP A 76 -10.68 34.91 -7.44
CA ASP A 76 -11.28 34.64 -6.13
C ASP A 76 -11.03 33.19 -5.69
N GLY A 77 -11.22 32.23 -6.60
CA GLY A 77 -10.90 30.83 -6.35
C GLY A 77 -9.41 30.60 -6.09
N ALA A 78 -8.54 31.25 -6.87
CA ALA A 78 -7.11 31.20 -6.66
C ALA A 78 -6.72 31.73 -5.28
N ALA A 79 -7.27 32.88 -4.87
CA ALA A 79 -7.01 33.50 -3.57
C ALA A 79 -7.51 32.62 -2.42
N TYR A 80 -8.70 32.01 -2.56
CA TYR A 80 -9.26 31.12 -1.56
C TYR A 80 -8.34 29.92 -1.29
N TRP A 81 -7.95 29.18 -2.34
CA TRP A 81 -7.14 27.97 -2.17
C TRP A 81 -5.73 28.26 -1.68
N GLN A 82 -5.11 29.34 -2.15
CA GLN A 82 -3.81 29.79 -1.62
C GLN A 82 -3.91 30.16 -0.14
N GLY A 83 -5.02 30.78 0.28
CA GLY A 83 -5.32 31.03 1.69
C GLY A 83 -5.38 29.74 2.51
N GLU A 84 -6.08 28.72 2.04
CA GLU A 84 -6.16 27.42 2.71
C GLU A 84 -4.80 26.72 2.81
N LEU A 85 -4.03 26.72 1.72
CA LEU A 85 -2.68 26.15 1.72
C LEU A 85 -1.76 26.87 2.72
N SER A 86 -1.83 28.21 2.80
CA SER A 86 -1.07 29.00 3.76
C SER A 86 -1.42 28.68 5.23
N ARG A 87 -2.64 28.20 5.48
CA ARG A 87 -3.11 27.74 6.81
C ARG A 87 -2.76 26.29 7.11
N GLY A 88 -2.03 25.62 6.22
CA GLY A 88 -1.61 24.24 6.38
C GLY A 88 -2.62 23.20 5.86
N TYR A 89 -3.57 23.59 5.01
CA TYR A 89 -4.42 22.62 4.33
C TYR A 89 -3.54 21.67 3.49
N PRO A 90 -3.66 20.33 3.65
CA PRO A 90 -2.76 19.42 2.96
C PRO A 90 -2.94 19.47 1.44
N ARG A 91 -1.85 19.67 0.68
CA ARG A 91 -1.89 19.70 -0.79
C ARG A 91 -2.51 18.43 -1.39
N ALA A 92 -2.24 17.25 -0.82
CA ALA A 92 -2.86 16.00 -1.27
C ALA A 92 -4.38 15.98 -1.04
N ALA A 93 -4.87 16.60 0.04
CA ALA A 93 -6.30 16.76 0.25
C ALA A 93 -6.90 17.71 -0.80
N LEU A 94 -6.16 18.75 -1.21
CA LEU A 94 -6.58 19.65 -2.28
C LEU A 94 -6.71 18.93 -3.63
N VAL A 95 -5.74 18.08 -4.01
CA VAL A 95 -5.85 17.25 -5.22
C VAL A 95 -7.12 16.42 -5.21
N VAL A 96 -7.44 15.79 -4.08
CA VAL A 96 -8.66 14.97 -3.93
C VAL A 96 -9.93 15.83 -3.99
N SER A 97 -9.94 17.03 -3.41
CA SER A 97 -11.07 17.96 -3.50
C SER A 97 -11.40 18.32 -4.95
N PHE A 98 -10.37 18.52 -5.77
CA PHE A 98 -10.52 18.76 -7.21
C PHE A 98 -10.88 17.48 -7.98
N SER A 99 -10.25 16.34 -7.67
CA SER A 99 -10.50 15.08 -8.40
C SER A 99 -11.92 14.56 -8.19
N GLU A 100 -12.49 14.81 -7.02
CA GLU A 100 -13.84 14.37 -6.66
C GLU A 100 -14.88 15.49 -6.76
N SER A 101 -14.53 16.62 -7.40
CA SER A 101 -15.47 17.71 -7.59
C SER A 101 -16.62 17.30 -8.53
N PRO A 102 -17.85 17.83 -8.31
CA PRO A 102 -18.98 17.56 -9.21
C PRO A 102 -18.66 17.86 -10.68
N GLU A 103 -17.87 18.91 -10.93
CA GLU A 103 -17.45 19.32 -12.26
C GLU A 103 -16.61 18.23 -12.95
N LEU A 104 -15.61 17.65 -12.28
CA LEU A 104 -14.77 16.62 -12.90
C LEU A 104 -15.52 15.29 -13.06
N VAL A 105 -16.40 14.95 -12.11
CA VAL A 105 -17.29 13.79 -12.23
C VAL A 105 -18.16 13.91 -13.49
N ALA A 106 -18.76 15.09 -13.72
CA ALA A 106 -19.53 15.38 -14.92
C ALA A 106 -18.68 15.37 -16.19
N ALA A 107 -17.51 16.03 -16.19
CA ALA A 107 -16.62 16.13 -17.35
C ALA A 107 -16.09 14.77 -17.81
N THR A 108 -15.86 13.84 -16.88
CA THR A 108 -15.36 12.49 -17.20
C THR A 108 -16.47 11.47 -17.43
N GLY A 109 -17.74 11.82 -17.22
CA GLY A 109 -18.88 10.90 -17.37
C GLY A 109 -18.84 9.73 -16.37
N THR A 110 -18.23 9.95 -15.21
CA THR A 110 -17.97 8.91 -14.22
C THR A 110 -18.95 8.98 -13.04
N ALA A 111 -18.98 7.94 -12.21
CA ALA A 111 -19.83 7.92 -11.01
C ALA A 111 -19.17 8.69 -9.83
N PRO A 112 -19.98 9.30 -8.94
CA PRO A 112 -19.51 9.83 -7.67
C PRO A 112 -18.75 8.78 -6.85
N PRO A 113 -17.78 9.19 -6.01
CA PRO A 113 -16.99 8.25 -5.23
C PRO A 113 -17.85 7.38 -4.32
N VAL A 114 -17.62 6.06 -4.40
CA VAL A 114 -17.91 5.15 -3.29
C VAL A 114 -16.58 4.94 -2.57
N ALA A 115 -16.42 5.56 -1.40
CA ALA A 115 -15.21 5.36 -0.61
C ALA A 115 -15.08 3.88 -0.25
N PRO A 116 -13.97 3.20 -0.60
CA PRO A 116 -13.70 1.85 -0.14
C PRO A 116 -13.54 1.89 1.38
N ALA A 117 -13.94 0.81 2.06
CA ALA A 117 -13.73 0.71 3.49
C ALA A 117 -12.23 0.91 3.78
N PRO A 118 -11.83 1.84 4.67
CA PRO A 118 -10.43 2.17 4.88
C PRO A 118 -9.65 0.94 5.35
N TRP A 119 -8.36 0.87 5.01
CA TRP A 119 -7.49 -0.16 5.55
C TRP A 119 -7.56 -0.15 7.07
N PRO A 120 -7.62 -1.34 7.71
CA PRO A 120 -7.38 -1.42 9.14
C PRO A 120 -6.09 -0.67 9.45
N LYS A 121 -6.16 0.34 10.32
CA LYS A 121 -4.97 1.06 10.78
C LYS A 121 -3.98 0.05 11.34
N ALA A 122 -2.68 0.32 11.15
CA ALA A 122 -1.67 -0.44 11.87
C ALA A 122 -1.94 -0.31 13.38
N PRO A 123 -1.81 -1.39 14.16
CA PRO A 123 -2.01 -1.33 15.61
C PRO A 123 -1.16 -0.22 16.26
N ALA A 124 -1.77 0.57 17.14
CA ALA A 124 -1.15 1.75 17.75
C ALA A 124 0.15 1.42 18.52
N ASN A 125 0.23 0.22 19.08
CA ASN A 125 1.41 -0.30 19.79
C ASN A 125 2.50 -0.88 18.86
N SER A 126 2.47 -0.57 17.56
CA SER A 126 3.47 -1.05 16.59
C SER A 126 4.67 -0.11 16.36
N GLY A 127 4.72 1.04 17.04
CA GLY A 127 5.79 2.04 16.91
C GLY A 127 5.68 2.92 15.67
N SER A 128 6.78 3.56 15.26
CA SER A 128 6.83 4.53 14.15
C SER A 128 7.89 4.23 13.07
N GLY A 129 7.76 4.84 11.89
CA GLY A 129 8.67 4.66 10.74
C GLY A 129 8.48 3.33 10.00
N LYS A 130 9.34 3.08 9.00
CA LYS A 130 9.22 1.95 8.08
C LYS A 130 9.29 0.62 8.83
N ARG A 131 8.26 -0.21 8.72
CA ARG A 131 8.15 -1.49 9.43
C ARG A 131 7.13 -2.43 8.80
N ILE A 132 7.30 -3.72 9.07
CA ILE A 132 6.26 -4.73 8.89
C ILE A 132 5.63 -4.94 10.27
N VAL A 133 4.30 -4.91 10.37
CA VAL A 133 3.57 -5.30 11.57
C VAL A 133 2.87 -6.61 11.29
N TYR A 134 3.10 -7.63 12.12
CA TYR A 134 2.42 -8.91 12.04
C TYR A 134 1.56 -9.14 13.28
N GLY A 135 0.24 -9.08 13.13
CA GLY A 135 -0.70 -9.47 14.18
C GLY A 135 -0.99 -10.96 14.09
N ASN A 136 -0.52 -11.75 15.06
CA ASN A 136 -0.63 -13.21 15.03
C ASN A 136 -2.10 -13.67 15.14
N SER A 137 -2.86 -13.14 16.09
CA SER A 137 -4.30 -13.38 16.30
C SER A 137 -5.18 -12.74 15.24
N ALA A 138 -4.77 -11.58 14.73
CA ALA A 138 -5.45 -10.90 13.63
C ALA A 138 -5.21 -11.58 12.28
N HIS A 139 -4.29 -12.56 12.21
CA HIS A 139 -3.84 -13.20 10.98
C HIS A 139 -3.50 -12.21 9.88
N ARG A 140 -2.83 -11.10 10.23
CA ARG A 140 -2.70 -9.96 9.32
C ARG A 140 -1.32 -9.35 9.35
N VAL A 141 -0.87 -8.95 8.18
CA VAL A 141 0.31 -8.12 8.00
C VAL A 141 -0.12 -6.70 7.63
N TRP A 142 0.62 -5.71 8.14
CA TRP A 142 0.64 -4.33 7.66
C TRP A 142 2.05 -3.99 7.23
N MET A 143 2.20 -3.46 6.02
CA MET A 143 3.43 -2.82 5.55
C MET A 143 3.27 -1.32 5.78
N VAL A 144 4.16 -0.72 6.56
CA VAL A 144 4.08 0.69 6.96
C VAL A 144 5.34 1.41 6.49
N ASP A 145 5.20 2.54 5.80
CA ASP A 145 6.33 3.30 5.27
C ASP A 145 7.01 4.21 6.31
N SER A 146 8.00 4.99 5.87
CA SER A 146 8.74 5.92 6.72
C SER A 146 7.89 7.05 7.30
N HIS A 147 6.75 7.38 6.69
CA HIS A 147 5.82 8.42 7.11
C HIS A 147 4.70 7.88 8.02
N ASN A 148 4.77 6.60 8.42
CA ASN A 148 3.73 5.91 9.19
C ASN A 148 2.45 5.58 8.44
N LEU A 149 2.49 5.63 7.11
CA LEU A 149 1.34 5.28 6.27
C LEU A 149 1.34 3.78 6.02
N VAL A 150 0.18 3.13 6.17
CA VAL A 150 0.02 1.74 5.76
C VAL A 150 0.00 1.71 4.24
N VAL A 151 0.97 1.02 3.63
CA VAL A 151 1.15 0.86 2.17
C VAL A 151 0.81 -0.55 1.65
N ASP A 152 0.57 -1.51 2.55
CA ASP A 152 -0.22 -2.73 2.26
C ASP A 152 -0.82 -3.33 3.54
N THR A 153 -1.96 -4.03 3.44
CA THR A 153 -2.42 -4.94 4.50
C THR A 153 -3.24 -6.10 3.95
N TYR A 154 -2.99 -7.30 4.48
CA TYR A 154 -3.62 -8.52 4.00
C TYR A 154 -3.60 -9.64 5.03
N LEU A 155 -4.47 -10.63 4.82
CA LEU A 155 -4.52 -11.82 5.62
C LEU A 155 -3.34 -12.75 5.31
N VAL A 156 -2.85 -13.41 6.35
CA VAL A 156 -1.75 -14.38 6.31
C VAL A 156 -2.12 -15.62 7.11
N SER A 157 -1.30 -16.68 7.03
CA SER A 157 -1.46 -17.86 7.89
C SER A 157 -0.18 -18.17 8.62
N GLY A 158 -0.25 -18.19 9.94
CA GLY A 158 0.88 -18.47 10.82
C GLY A 158 0.61 -19.65 11.74
N LYS A 159 1.37 -19.71 12.83
CA LYS A 159 1.13 -20.60 13.97
C LYS A 159 0.78 -19.74 15.18
N ALA A 160 -0.20 -20.16 15.97
CA ALA A 160 -0.61 -19.42 17.16
C ALA A 160 0.57 -19.19 18.10
N GLY A 161 0.79 -17.93 18.50
CA GLY A 161 1.87 -17.52 19.40
C GLY A 161 3.29 -17.64 18.83
N VAL A 162 3.45 -17.88 17.53
CA VAL A 162 4.76 -18.05 16.89
C VAL A 162 4.89 -17.10 15.68
N PRO A 163 5.98 -16.31 15.61
CA PRO A 163 6.96 -16.08 16.67
C PRO A 163 6.34 -15.35 17.88
N ALA A 164 7.07 -15.30 19.00
CA ALA A 164 6.61 -14.56 20.18
C ALA A 164 6.40 -13.07 19.86
N PRO A 165 5.48 -12.37 20.53
CA PRO A 165 5.37 -10.92 20.39
C PRO A 165 6.70 -10.22 20.70
N GLY A 166 7.05 -9.21 19.91
CA GLY A 166 8.34 -8.52 20.04
C GLY A 166 8.74 -7.74 18.81
N SER A 167 9.90 -7.08 18.89
CA SER A 167 10.52 -6.38 17.76
C SER A 167 11.68 -7.22 17.22
N TYR A 168 11.69 -7.37 15.91
CA TYR A 168 12.65 -8.14 15.14
C TYR A 168 13.17 -7.32 13.95
N SER A 169 14.14 -7.86 13.23
CA SER A 169 14.63 -7.26 11.98
C SER A 169 14.79 -8.33 10.92
N VAL A 170 14.45 -7.99 9.67
CA VAL A 170 14.76 -8.84 8.53
C VAL A 170 16.27 -9.03 8.45
N TYR A 171 16.75 -10.26 8.60
CA TYR A 171 18.18 -10.55 8.60
C TYR A 171 18.63 -11.31 7.35
N SER A 172 17.70 -11.92 6.61
CA SER A 172 18.03 -12.72 5.43
C SER A 172 16.83 -12.82 4.48
N LYS A 173 17.13 -12.93 3.18
CA LYS A 173 16.16 -13.06 2.11
C LYS A 173 16.60 -14.12 1.10
N SER A 174 15.65 -14.85 0.55
CA SER A 174 15.89 -15.77 -0.56
C SER A 174 14.67 -15.84 -1.47
N GLU A 175 14.86 -15.68 -2.78
CA GLU A 175 13.76 -15.86 -3.73
C GLU A 175 13.22 -17.29 -3.71
N ASN A 176 14.10 -18.29 -3.57
CA ASN A 176 13.73 -19.69 -3.47
C ASN A 176 14.13 -20.23 -2.09
N ALA A 177 13.24 -20.99 -1.46
CA ALA A 177 13.49 -21.68 -0.21
C ALA A 177 12.85 -23.07 -0.22
N TRP A 178 13.46 -23.99 0.52
CA TRP A 178 13.02 -25.38 0.62
C TRP A 178 12.79 -25.73 2.09
N ALA A 179 11.77 -26.53 2.35
CA ALA A 179 11.70 -27.23 3.63
C ALA A 179 12.77 -28.34 3.63
N GLY A 180 13.30 -28.69 4.80
CA GLY A 180 14.26 -29.79 4.94
C GLY A 180 13.68 -31.18 4.74
N HIS A 181 12.43 -31.30 4.27
CA HIS A 181 11.70 -32.55 4.07
C HIS A 181 10.64 -32.42 2.96
N ASP A 182 10.14 -33.55 2.47
CA ASP A 182 8.98 -33.71 1.55
C ASP A 182 9.02 -32.92 0.23
N GLY A 183 10.19 -32.40 -0.16
CA GLY A 183 10.34 -31.60 -1.38
C GLY A 183 9.53 -30.30 -1.40
N ILE A 184 9.11 -29.80 -0.22
CA ILE A 184 8.28 -28.60 -0.14
C ILE A 184 9.10 -27.37 -0.52
N THR A 185 8.55 -26.55 -1.42
CA THR A 185 9.18 -25.32 -1.92
C THR A 185 8.38 -24.09 -1.51
N MET A 186 9.08 -22.97 -1.34
CA MET A 186 8.54 -21.67 -0.99
C MET A 186 9.26 -20.60 -1.80
N LYS A 187 8.53 -19.59 -2.26
CA LYS A 187 9.08 -18.41 -2.92
C LYS A 187 9.10 -17.21 -1.99
N TRP A 188 10.00 -16.26 -2.26
CA TRP A 188 10.04 -14.93 -1.64
C TRP A 188 10.21 -14.96 -0.12
N MET A 189 11.13 -15.79 0.37
CA MET A 189 11.41 -15.93 1.79
C MET A 189 12.06 -14.67 2.37
N VAL A 190 11.46 -14.10 3.40
CA VAL A 190 11.95 -12.97 4.20
C VAL A 190 12.04 -13.39 5.66
N ARG A 191 13.25 -13.69 6.13
CA ARG A 191 13.51 -14.23 7.47
C ARG A 191 13.74 -13.10 8.46
N PHE A 192 13.06 -13.16 9.60
CA PHE A 192 13.12 -12.11 10.62
C PHE A 192 13.20 -12.64 12.06
N ALA A 193 12.87 -13.91 12.29
CA ALA A 193 12.95 -14.52 13.61
C ALA A 193 13.57 -15.92 13.52
N HIS A 194 14.05 -16.44 14.65
CA HIS A 194 14.57 -17.79 14.77
C HIS A 194 13.58 -18.65 15.57
N GLY A 195 13.17 -19.78 14.99
CA GLY A 195 12.52 -20.86 15.74
C GLY A 195 13.55 -21.76 16.42
N SER A 196 13.09 -22.80 17.11
CA SER A 196 13.97 -23.72 17.84
C SER A 196 14.94 -24.53 16.96
N ARG A 197 14.62 -24.70 15.67
CA ARG A 197 15.44 -25.46 14.70
C ARG A 197 15.56 -24.80 13.33
N LEU A 198 14.61 -23.94 12.97
CA LEU A 198 14.51 -23.35 11.64
C LEU A 198 14.24 -21.85 11.75
N ALA A 199 14.68 -21.12 10.73
CA ALA A 199 14.30 -19.72 10.57
C ALA A 199 12.78 -19.58 10.43
N ILE A 200 12.25 -18.48 10.97
CA ILE A 200 10.87 -18.05 10.79
C ILE A 200 10.89 -16.85 9.85
N GLY A 201 10.06 -16.91 8.82
CA GLY A 201 9.97 -15.85 7.83
C GLY A 201 8.60 -15.76 7.18
N PHE A 202 8.41 -14.66 6.44
CA PHE A 202 7.32 -14.48 5.51
C PHE A 202 7.69 -15.16 4.19
N HIS A 203 6.76 -15.88 3.55
CA HIS A 203 6.98 -16.47 2.22
C HIS A 203 5.63 -16.71 1.51
N SER A 204 5.69 -17.10 0.24
CA SER A 204 4.53 -17.53 -0.55
C SER A 204 3.83 -18.74 0.08
N ILE A 205 2.63 -19.12 -0.35
CA ILE A 205 2.08 -20.40 0.10
C ILE A 205 3.04 -21.53 -0.34
N PRO A 206 3.47 -22.45 0.56
CA PRO A 206 4.34 -23.53 0.17
C PRO A 206 3.66 -24.45 -0.84
N ARG A 207 4.46 -25.05 -1.71
CA ARG A 207 4.03 -26.05 -2.68
C ARG A 207 4.68 -27.38 -2.36
N ASP A 208 3.93 -28.47 -2.51
CA ASP A 208 4.47 -29.82 -2.38
C ASP A 208 5.46 -30.15 -3.50
N ALA A 209 6.03 -31.36 -3.47
CA ALA A 209 6.98 -31.84 -4.49
C ALA A 209 6.41 -31.84 -5.93
N TYR A 210 5.08 -31.75 -6.09
CA TYR A 210 4.39 -31.70 -7.39
C TYR A 210 3.96 -30.28 -7.77
N GLY A 211 4.35 -29.26 -7.00
CA GLY A 211 3.99 -27.86 -7.26
C GLY A 211 2.59 -27.47 -6.80
N ARG A 212 1.85 -28.36 -6.14
CA ARG A 212 0.49 -28.08 -5.65
C ARG A 212 0.55 -27.26 -4.37
N PRO A 213 -0.23 -26.18 -4.23
CA PRO A 213 -0.17 -25.34 -3.05
C PRO A 213 -0.74 -26.08 -1.83
N LEU A 214 -0.07 -26.00 -0.68
CA LEU A 214 -0.50 -26.63 0.58
C LEU A 214 -1.71 -25.92 1.24
N GLN A 215 -2.19 -24.84 0.64
CA GLN A 215 -3.31 -24.01 1.10
C GLN A 215 -3.83 -23.17 -0.09
N THR A 216 -5.12 -22.83 -0.14
CA THR A 216 -5.62 -21.84 -1.12
C THR A 216 -5.54 -20.42 -0.55
N GLU A 217 -5.47 -19.39 -1.40
CA GLU A 217 -5.47 -18.01 -0.90
C GLU A 217 -6.72 -17.66 -0.07
N ALA A 218 -7.88 -18.22 -0.44
CA ALA A 218 -9.13 -18.05 0.32
C ALA A 218 -9.08 -18.63 1.75
N GLN A 219 -8.13 -19.52 2.03
CA GLN A 219 -7.92 -20.09 3.36
C GLN A 219 -6.98 -19.23 4.23
N LEU A 220 -6.36 -18.16 3.69
CA LEU A 220 -5.59 -17.21 4.50
C LEU A 220 -6.50 -16.57 5.56
N GLY A 221 -5.92 -16.13 6.68
CA GLY A 221 -6.71 -15.72 7.85
C GLY A 221 -6.92 -16.82 8.88
N SER A 222 -6.07 -17.86 8.88
CA SER A 222 -6.19 -19.01 9.79
C SER A 222 -4.82 -19.53 10.25
N TYR A 223 -4.78 -20.34 11.30
CA TYR A 223 -3.55 -21.01 11.76
C TYR A 223 -3.33 -22.30 10.97
N ARG A 224 -2.47 -22.24 9.94
CA ARG A 224 -2.19 -23.38 9.05
C ARG A 224 -0.70 -23.65 8.83
N SER A 225 0.15 -22.99 9.59
CA SER A 225 1.61 -23.11 9.51
C SER A 225 2.19 -23.75 10.78
N SER A 226 3.42 -24.26 10.68
CA SER A 226 4.21 -24.77 11.80
C SER A 226 5.15 -23.71 12.42
N GLY A 227 5.19 -22.50 11.87
CA GLY A 227 5.97 -21.38 12.40
C GLY A 227 6.05 -20.16 11.47
N CYS A 228 6.39 -20.36 10.20
CA CYS A 228 6.48 -19.29 9.21
C CYS A 228 5.13 -18.62 8.90
N VAL A 229 5.16 -17.49 8.22
CA VAL A 229 3.98 -16.71 7.85
C VAL A 229 3.72 -16.85 6.35
N ARG A 230 2.68 -17.61 6.00
CA ARG A 230 2.26 -17.88 4.62
C ARG A 230 1.45 -16.71 4.08
N GLN A 231 1.72 -16.34 2.84
CA GLN A 231 1.09 -15.21 2.14
C GLN A 231 0.69 -15.63 0.73
N ALA A 232 -0.31 -14.96 0.15
CA ALA A 232 -0.58 -15.04 -1.27
C ALA A 232 0.68 -14.75 -2.10
N ASP A 233 0.84 -15.39 -3.26
CA ASP A 233 2.10 -15.36 -4.03
C ASP A 233 2.50 -13.91 -4.38
N HIS A 234 1.53 -13.11 -4.83
CA HIS A 234 1.73 -11.69 -5.16
C HIS A 234 2.09 -10.83 -3.94
N LYS A 235 1.54 -11.14 -2.75
CA LYS A 235 1.86 -10.42 -1.50
C LYS A 235 3.25 -10.78 -0.97
N ALA A 236 3.64 -12.05 -1.08
CA ALA A 236 4.99 -12.48 -0.73
C ALA A 236 6.05 -11.78 -1.58
N GLN A 237 5.82 -11.70 -2.90
CA GLN A 237 6.70 -10.98 -3.82
C GLN A 237 6.76 -9.48 -3.48
N ALA A 238 5.62 -8.83 -3.24
CA ALA A 238 5.56 -7.41 -2.89
C ALA A 238 6.30 -7.10 -1.58
N LEU A 239 6.06 -7.87 -0.50
CA LEU A 239 6.76 -7.71 0.76
C LEU A 239 8.26 -7.96 0.61
N TYR A 240 8.64 -8.99 -0.16
CA TYR A 240 10.03 -9.28 -0.47
C TYR A 240 10.71 -8.12 -1.20
N ALA A 241 10.10 -7.54 -2.22
CA ALA A 241 10.68 -6.40 -2.93
C ALA A 241 10.78 -5.16 -2.04
N TRP A 242 9.74 -4.88 -1.25
CA TRP A 242 9.61 -3.65 -0.46
C TRP A 242 10.48 -3.61 0.80
N ALA A 243 10.76 -4.77 1.42
CA ALA A 243 11.51 -4.88 2.67
C ALA A 243 12.99 -5.23 2.43
N PRO A 244 13.93 -4.26 2.45
CA PRO A 244 15.35 -4.56 2.50
C PRO A 244 15.76 -5.29 3.79
N ILE A 245 16.94 -5.91 3.80
CA ILE A 245 17.57 -6.39 5.04
C ILE A 245 17.68 -5.21 6.03
N GLY A 246 17.39 -5.47 7.30
CA GLY A 246 17.29 -4.46 8.36
C GLY A 246 15.89 -3.88 8.55
N THR A 247 14.92 -4.16 7.66
CA THR A 247 13.53 -3.73 7.87
C THR A 247 13.00 -4.28 9.18
N ARG A 248 12.49 -3.41 10.06
CA ARG A 248 11.94 -3.81 11.36
C ARG A 248 10.65 -4.61 11.16
N VAL A 249 10.48 -5.68 11.93
CA VAL A 249 9.27 -6.49 12.00
C VAL A 249 8.74 -6.46 13.44
N VAL A 250 7.54 -5.97 13.64
CA VAL A 250 6.88 -5.92 14.94
C VAL A 250 5.80 -6.99 14.99
N VAL A 251 5.98 -7.96 15.88
CA VAL A 251 5.05 -9.06 16.08
C VAL A 251 4.16 -8.74 17.26
N LEU A 252 2.86 -8.75 17.03
CA LEU A 252 1.83 -8.51 18.02
C LEU A 252 1.00 -9.79 18.20
N ARG A 253 0.40 -9.92 19.39
CA ARG A 253 -0.41 -11.08 19.73
C ARG A 253 -1.59 -11.23 18.82
#